data_AF-A8ER40-F1
#
_entry.id   AF-A8ER40-F1
#
_cell.length_a   1.000
_cell.length_b   1.000
_cell.length_c   1.000
_cell.angle_alpha   90.00
_cell.angle_beta   90.00
_cell.angle_gamma   90.00
#
_symmetry.space_group_name_H-M   'P 1'
#
loop_
_entity.id
_entity.type
_entity.pdbx_description
1 polymer ?
#
loop_
_entity_poly.entity_id
_entity_poly.type
_entity_poly.pdbx_seq_one_letter_code
_entity_poly.pdbx_strand_id
1 'polypeptide(L)'
;MVDAVNYSYIISRVNQEFDKLPISCVFFDSVDPISSSSMQKINSKINKHTIVGILFCQPSIKFVKDEILPSLDYLHHRSGDNINFFCCGYGAYWAPENENVVITIDGVKWSFDNKSFISIIEEFEQSTKWKYSGETELLLLDIIPSTNNKLNIKNAIVCNLELMYQDKAFTSSRAFFENLIRYFTNSENKSLLEYSDLKGISQGLEFLKNSILDNLPFKLKDLYNSTKSYAIKDIKK
;
A
#
# COMPACT_ATOMS: atom_id res chain seq x y z
N MET A 1 8.78 -1.73 -3.90
CA MET A 1 9.27 -3.12 -3.75
C MET A 1 8.08 -4.04 -3.51
N VAL A 2 8.09 -5.29 -3.98
CA VAL A 2 7.03 -6.29 -3.69
C VAL A 2 7.55 -7.31 -2.69
N ASP A 3 6.83 -7.55 -1.58
CA ASP A 3 7.24 -8.44 -0.48
C ASP A 3 6.20 -9.55 -0.19
N ALA A 4 6.71 -10.73 0.17
CA ALA A 4 5.98 -11.91 0.66
C ALA A 4 5.81 -11.84 2.17
N VAL A 5 4.60 -12.08 2.70
CA VAL A 5 4.29 -11.63 4.06
C VAL A 5 3.28 -12.45 4.85
N ASN A 6 3.53 -12.49 6.15
CA ASN A 6 2.52 -12.55 7.21
C ASN A 6 2.37 -11.13 7.83
N TYR A 7 1.28 -10.84 8.53
CA TYR A 7 0.95 -9.53 9.09
C TYR A 7 2.06 -8.94 9.98
N SER A 8 2.69 -9.76 10.83
CA SER A 8 3.82 -9.34 11.66
C SER A 8 5.02 -8.85 10.85
N TYR A 9 5.26 -9.45 9.68
CA TYR A 9 6.30 -8.98 8.77
C TYR A 9 5.94 -7.60 8.21
N ILE A 10 4.69 -7.37 7.80
CA ILE A 10 4.22 -6.06 7.30
C ILE A 10 4.53 -4.98 8.33
N ILE A 11 4.19 -5.22 9.60
CA ILE A 11 4.49 -4.29 10.70
C ILE A 11 5.99 -4.04 10.82
N SER A 12 6.80 -5.11 10.83
CA SER A 12 8.25 -4.98 10.97
C SER A 12 8.87 -4.17 9.83
N ARG A 13 8.41 -4.37 8.59
CA ARG A 13 8.93 -3.69 7.42
C ARG A 13 8.54 -2.22 7.42
N VAL A 14 7.27 -1.92 7.71
CA VAL A 14 6.78 -0.55 7.85
C VAL A 14 7.54 0.21 8.95
N ASN A 15 7.80 -0.43 10.08
CA ASN A 15 8.59 0.18 11.15
C ASN A 15 10.04 0.48 10.71
N GLN A 16 10.69 -0.44 9.97
CA GLN A 16 12.01 -0.16 9.39
C GLN A 16 11.99 1.01 8.39
N GLU A 17 10.90 1.22 7.65
CA GLU A 17 10.79 2.38 6.76
C GLU A 17 10.70 3.69 7.55
N PHE A 18 9.95 3.70 8.66
CA PHE A 18 9.89 4.88 9.52
C PHE A 18 11.26 5.25 10.12
N ASP A 19 12.13 4.28 10.38
CA ASP A 19 13.49 4.52 10.83
C ASP A 19 14.37 5.16 9.74
N LYS A 20 14.11 4.86 8.46
CA LYS A 20 14.85 5.40 7.31
C LYS A 20 14.38 6.78 6.87
N LEU A 21 13.11 7.15 7.13
CA LEU A 21 12.57 8.44 6.73
C LEU A 21 13.34 9.59 7.42
N PRO A 22 13.87 10.57 6.65
CA PRO A 22 14.67 11.65 7.20
C PRO A 22 13.89 12.42 8.25
N ILE A 23 14.58 12.78 9.33
CA ILE A 23 14.05 13.73 10.30
C ILE A 23 14.21 15.11 9.63
N SER A 24 13.12 15.84 9.35
CA SER A 24 13.21 17.17 8.73
C SER A 24 14.04 18.12 9.59
N CYS A 25 15.29 18.36 9.19
CA CYS A 25 16.11 19.44 9.71
C CYS A 25 15.88 20.67 8.83
N VAL A 26 15.19 21.68 9.37
CA VAL A 26 15.35 23.05 8.85
C VAL A 26 16.67 23.55 9.41
N PHE A 27 17.68 23.70 8.54
CA PHE A 27 18.94 24.32 8.92
C PHE A 27 18.69 25.80 9.23
N PHE A 28 18.62 26.14 10.51
CA PHE A 28 18.91 27.49 10.96
C PHE A 28 20.41 27.56 11.22
N ASP A 29 21.13 28.36 10.44
CA ASP A 29 22.51 28.71 10.74
C ASP A 29 22.58 29.24 12.17
N SER A 30 23.52 28.69 12.95
CA SER A 30 23.81 28.95 14.38
C SER A 30 23.13 27.98 15.37
N VAL A 31 23.85 26.93 15.76
CA VAL A 31 23.45 25.96 16.80
C VAL A 31 23.60 26.56 18.22
N ASP A 32 22.48 27.00 18.79
CA ASP A 32 22.32 27.26 20.23
C ASP A 32 21.65 26.05 20.94
N PRO A 33 21.90 25.75 22.23
CA PRO A 33 21.22 24.66 22.97
C PRO A 33 19.70 24.80 23.07
N ILE A 34 19.19 26.03 22.89
CA ILE A 34 17.75 26.33 22.79
C ILE A 34 17.19 25.77 21.47
N SER A 35 18.01 25.68 20.41
CA SER A 35 17.64 25.11 19.12
C SER A 35 17.48 23.59 19.18
N SER A 36 18.28 22.85 19.97
CA SER A 36 18.19 21.37 20.02
C SER A 36 16.96 20.87 20.78
N SER A 37 16.58 21.51 21.88
CA SER A 37 15.31 21.23 22.57
C SER A 37 14.09 21.66 21.75
N SER A 38 14.21 22.72 20.95
CA SER A 38 13.20 23.15 19.99
C SER A 38 13.11 22.21 18.79
N MET A 39 14.25 21.68 18.32
CA MET A 39 14.34 20.64 17.29
C MET A 39 13.72 19.34 17.77
N GLN A 40 13.98 18.91 19.01
CA GLN A 40 13.28 17.75 19.58
C GLN A 40 11.77 17.98 19.68
N LYS A 41 11.32 19.18 20.04
CA LYS A 41 9.89 19.54 20.06
C LYS A 41 9.26 19.63 18.67
N ILE A 42 10.00 20.05 17.65
CA ILE A 42 9.55 20.09 16.25
C ILE A 42 9.52 18.65 15.71
N ASN A 43 10.56 17.86 15.94
CA ASN A 43 10.63 16.45 15.57
C ASN A 43 9.53 15.62 16.23
N SER A 44 9.19 15.89 17.50
CA SER A 44 8.06 15.24 18.17
C SER A 44 6.69 15.67 17.64
N LYS A 45 6.62 16.74 16.83
CA LYS A 45 5.40 17.22 16.17
C LYS A 45 5.31 16.78 14.71
N ILE A 46 6.41 16.31 14.10
CA ILE A 46 6.39 15.70 12.77
C ILE A 46 5.76 14.32 12.91
N ASN A 47 4.53 14.18 12.42
CA ASN A 47 3.94 12.86 12.24
C ASN A 47 4.61 12.26 11.00
N LYS A 48 5.41 11.19 11.16
CA LYS A 48 5.86 10.41 10.01
C LYS A 48 4.68 9.62 9.45
N HIS A 49 4.59 9.47 8.14
CA HIS A 49 3.58 8.66 7.47
C HIS A 49 4.23 7.88 6.33
N THR A 50 3.68 6.73 5.98
CA THR A 50 4.04 6.00 4.76
C THR A 50 2.80 5.41 4.12
N ILE A 51 2.76 5.37 2.79
CA ILE A 51 1.70 4.69 2.05
C ILE A 51 2.22 3.35 1.56
N VAL A 52 1.48 2.29 1.88
CA VAL A 52 1.77 0.94 1.40
C VAL A 52 0.56 0.33 0.71
N GLY A 53 0.79 -0.53 -0.28
CA GLY A 53 -0.23 -1.36 -0.90
C GLY A 53 -0.28 -2.74 -0.27
N ILE A 54 -1.45 -3.17 0.21
CA ILE A 54 -1.72 -4.53 0.66
C ILE A 54 -2.56 -5.21 -0.42
N LEU A 55 -2.00 -6.22 -1.08
CA LEU A 55 -2.62 -6.90 -2.20
C LEU A 55 -3.12 -8.28 -1.76
N PHE A 56 -4.45 -8.42 -1.72
CA PHE A 56 -5.13 -9.68 -1.50
C PHE A 56 -5.43 -10.32 -2.86
N CYS A 57 -4.54 -11.21 -3.33
CA CYS A 57 -4.67 -11.84 -4.63
C CYS A 57 -4.35 -13.35 -4.59
N GLN A 58 -5.36 -14.21 -4.71
CA GLN A 58 -5.14 -15.66 -4.72
C GLN A 58 -4.68 -16.13 -6.12
N PRO A 59 -3.57 -16.87 -6.25
CA PRO A 59 -2.94 -17.18 -7.55
C PRO A 59 -3.78 -18.13 -8.42
N SER A 60 -4.72 -18.87 -7.84
CA SER A 60 -5.64 -19.76 -8.57
C SER A 60 -6.75 -19.01 -9.31
N ILE A 61 -7.00 -17.74 -8.98
CA ILE A 61 -8.05 -16.93 -9.61
C ILE A 61 -7.60 -16.51 -11.01
N LYS A 62 -8.49 -16.67 -12.00
CA LYS A 62 -8.17 -16.42 -13.42
C LYS A 62 -7.64 -15.00 -13.65
N PHE A 63 -8.30 -14.00 -13.07
CA PHE A 63 -7.85 -12.60 -13.16
C PHE A 63 -6.42 -12.43 -12.62
N VAL A 64 -6.13 -12.98 -11.44
CA VAL A 64 -4.80 -12.90 -10.83
C VAL A 64 -3.75 -13.60 -11.68
N LYS A 65 -4.05 -14.81 -12.17
CA LYS A 65 -3.14 -15.62 -12.99
C LYS A 65 -2.80 -14.96 -14.33
N ASP A 66 -3.78 -14.34 -14.97
CA ASP A 66 -3.62 -13.80 -16.33
C ASP A 66 -3.12 -12.34 -16.29
N GLU A 67 -3.56 -11.53 -15.32
CA GLU A 67 -3.25 -10.10 -15.28
C GLU A 67 -2.18 -9.74 -14.24
N ILE A 68 -2.24 -10.28 -13.02
CA ILE A 68 -1.41 -9.78 -11.90
C ILE A 68 -0.08 -10.52 -11.81
N LEU A 69 -0.11 -11.85 -11.69
CA LEU A 69 1.10 -12.66 -11.49
C LEU A 69 2.18 -12.35 -12.53
N PRO A 70 1.92 -12.36 -13.85
CA PRO A 70 2.97 -12.14 -14.84
C PRO A 70 3.68 -10.78 -14.71
N SER A 71 3.05 -9.84 -14.00
CA SER A 71 3.53 -8.47 -13.82
C SER A 71 4.31 -8.27 -12.52
N LEU A 72 4.22 -9.18 -11.54
CA LEU A 72 4.77 -8.93 -10.20
C LEU A 72 6.29 -8.71 -10.20
N ASP A 73 7.05 -9.42 -11.04
CA ASP A 73 8.49 -9.23 -11.17
C ASP A 73 8.84 -7.84 -11.72
N TYR A 74 8.16 -7.44 -12.80
CA TYR A 74 8.25 -6.07 -13.32
C TYR A 74 7.89 -5.03 -12.25
N LEU A 75 6.78 -5.24 -11.52
CA LEU A 75 6.32 -4.32 -10.48
C LEU A 75 7.29 -4.23 -9.31
N HIS A 76 7.96 -5.32 -8.95
CA HIS A 76 9.00 -5.35 -7.92
C HIS A 76 10.11 -4.35 -8.25
N HIS A 77 10.68 -4.44 -9.47
CA HIS A 77 11.71 -3.53 -9.91
C HIS A 77 11.19 -2.11 -10.19
N ARG A 78 10.02 -1.99 -10.81
CA ARG A 78 9.47 -0.70 -11.25
C ARG A 78 9.06 0.20 -10.09
N SER A 79 8.55 -0.38 -9.01
CA SER A 79 8.13 0.36 -7.82
C SER A 79 9.33 0.92 -7.02
N GLY A 80 10.47 0.22 -7.02
CA GLY A 80 11.69 0.63 -6.31
C GLY A 80 11.39 0.98 -4.85
N ASP A 81 11.97 2.07 -4.35
CA ASP A 81 11.73 2.59 -2.99
C ASP A 81 10.56 3.60 -2.92
N ASN A 82 9.74 3.73 -3.98
CA ASN A 82 8.69 4.74 -4.02
C ASN A 82 7.35 4.27 -3.43
N ILE A 83 7.06 2.96 -3.49
CA ILE A 83 5.92 2.33 -2.85
C ILE A 83 6.19 0.85 -2.64
N ASN A 84 5.74 0.32 -1.50
CA ASN A 84 5.77 -1.11 -1.21
C ASN A 84 4.42 -1.77 -1.42
N PHE A 85 4.44 -2.92 -2.08
CA PHE A 85 3.30 -3.80 -2.24
C PHE A 85 3.54 -5.10 -1.47
N PHE A 86 2.60 -5.45 -0.60
CA PHE A 86 2.64 -6.65 0.21
C PHE A 86 1.62 -7.65 -0.32
N CYS A 87 2.09 -8.77 -0.88
CA CYS A 87 1.23 -9.81 -1.43
C CYS A 87 0.84 -10.80 -0.33
N CYS A 88 -0.43 -10.74 0.11
CA CYS A 88 -0.93 -11.56 1.21
C CYS A 88 -0.89 -13.05 0.87
N GLY A 89 -0.38 -13.88 1.79
CA GLY A 89 -0.34 -15.33 1.62
C GLY A 89 0.78 -15.84 0.69
N TYR A 90 1.63 -14.95 0.17
CA TYR A 90 2.82 -15.33 -0.58
C TYR A 90 4.02 -15.46 0.36
N GLY A 91 4.92 -16.37 -0.01
CA GLY A 91 6.12 -16.70 0.74
C GLY A 91 7.32 -16.90 -0.15
N ALA A 92 8.37 -16.09 0.06
CA ALA A 92 9.71 -16.40 -0.40
C ALA A 92 10.41 -17.26 0.65
N TYR A 93 11.19 -18.26 0.22
CA TYR A 93 12.02 -19.10 1.12
C TYR A 93 11.25 -20.01 2.10
N TRP A 94 9.97 -20.30 1.85
CA TRP A 94 9.30 -21.39 2.54
C TRP A 94 9.97 -22.73 2.19
N ALA A 95 10.09 -23.62 3.18
CA ALA A 95 10.88 -24.84 3.11
C ALA A 95 10.66 -25.64 1.80
N PRO A 96 11.68 -26.36 1.31
CA PRO A 96 11.70 -26.99 -0.03
C PRO A 96 10.63 -28.06 -0.27
N GLU A 97 9.83 -28.42 0.73
CA GLU A 97 8.74 -29.41 0.61
C GLU A 97 7.40 -28.82 0.14
N ASN A 98 7.30 -27.50 -0.07
CA ASN A 98 6.10 -26.87 -0.62
C ASN A 98 6.15 -26.80 -2.15
N GLU A 99 5.53 -27.79 -2.81
CA GLU A 99 5.45 -27.95 -4.28
C GLU A 99 4.66 -26.83 -5.01
N ASN A 100 4.09 -25.86 -4.30
CA ASN A 100 3.19 -24.86 -4.89
C ASN A 100 3.89 -23.54 -5.19
N VAL A 101 5.00 -23.59 -5.92
CA VAL A 101 5.64 -22.38 -6.48
C VAL A 101 4.70 -21.79 -7.52
N VAL A 102 4.29 -20.54 -7.32
CA VAL A 102 3.31 -19.85 -8.18
C VAL A 102 3.96 -18.78 -9.06
N ILE A 103 5.12 -18.26 -8.65
CA ILE A 103 5.89 -17.27 -9.42
C ILE A 103 7.36 -17.26 -9.02
N THR A 104 8.21 -16.69 -9.87
CA THR A 104 9.59 -16.32 -9.55
C THR A 104 9.74 -14.81 -9.68
N ILE A 105 10.28 -14.15 -8.66
CA ILE A 105 10.54 -12.70 -8.62
C ILE A 105 12.02 -12.52 -8.27
N ASP A 106 12.77 -11.78 -9.09
CA ASP A 106 14.22 -11.57 -8.95
C ASP A 106 15.01 -12.89 -8.75
N GLY A 107 14.64 -13.92 -9.52
CA GLY A 107 15.23 -15.27 -9.41
C GLY A 107 14.83 -16.06 -8.16
N VAL A 108 14.02 -15.49 -7.26
CA VAL A 108 13.53 -16.15 -6.04
C VAL A 108 12.18 -16.79 -6.30
N LYS A 109 12.05 -18.09 -5.99
CA LYS A 109 10.77 -18.81 -6.08
C LYS A 109 9.85 -18.41 -4.94
N TRP A 110 8.63 -18.04 -5.29
CA TRP A 110 7.58 -17.68 -4.36
C TRP A 110 6.47 -18.72 -4.41
N SER A 111 6.05 -19.17 -3.23
CA SER A 111 4.94 -20.10 -3.04
C SER A 111 3.75 -19.39 -2.42
N PHE A 112 2.57 -20.01 -2.48
CA PHE A 112 1.35 -19.47 -1.88
C PHE A 112 0.74 -20.46 -0.88
N ASP A 113 0.26 -19.93 0.24
CA ASP A 113 -0.38 -20.70 1.31
C ASP A 113 -1.73 -20.08 1.69
N ASN A 114 -2.78 -20.88 1.52
CA ASN A 114 -4.15 -20.48 1.84
C ASN A 114 -4.32 -20.16 3.33
N LYS A 115 -3.65 -20.89 4.24
CA LYS A 115 -3.79 -20.65 5.68
C LYS A 115 -3.24 -19.27 6.06
N SER A 116 -2.06 -18.94 5.55
CA SER A 116 -1.42 -17.63 5.71
C SER A 116 -2.28 -16.52 5.12
N PHE A 117 -2.86 -16.73 3.93
CA PHE A 117 -3.78 -15.78 3.31
C PHE A 117 -5.00 -15.50 4.20
N ILE A 118 -5.66 -16.55 4.71
CA ILE A 118 -6.84 -16.44 5.58
C ILE A 118 -6.48 -15.75 6.90
N SER A 119 -5.36 -16.10 7.53
CA SER A 119 -4.89 -15.45 8.78
C SER A 119 -4.79 -13.94 8.61
N ILE A 120 -4.19 -13.47 7.51
CA ILE A 120 -4.03 -12.03 7.26
C ILE A 120 -5.39 -11.36 7.08
N ILE A 121 -6.33 -11.99 6.35
CA ILE A 121 -7.70 -11.48 6.23
C ILE A 121 -8.34 -11.34 7.61
N GLU A 122 -8.33 -12.39 8.43
CA GLU A 122 -8.91 -12.38 9.76
C GLU A 122 -8.33 -11.27 10.65
N GLU A 123 -7.00 -11.07 10.60
CA GLU A 123 -6.31 -10.01 11.34
C GLU A 123 -6.72 -8.60 10.86
N PHE A 124 -6.82 -8.37 9.55
CA PHE A 124 -7.32 -7.11 9.00
C PHE A 124 -8.78 -6.87 9.37
N GLU A 125 -9.65 -7.88 9.28
CA GLU A 125 -11.06 -7.76 9.67
C GLU A 125 -11.26 -7.58 11.19
N GLN A 126 -10.35 -8.11 12.00
CA GLN A 126 -10.36 -7.93 13.45
C GLN A 126 -9.86 -6.53 13.84
N SER A 127 -8.87 -6.00 13.12
CA SER A 127 -8.25 -4.70 13.43
C SER A 127 -8.92 -3.50 12.74
N THR A 128 -9.71 -3.73 11.68
CA THR A 128 -10.31 -2.68 10.85
C THR A 128 -11.79 -2.94 10.56
N LYS A 129 -12.52 -1.93 10.10
CA LYS A 129 -13.90 -2.05 9.59
C LYS A 129 -13.95 -2.64 8.17
N TRP A 130 -12.80 -2.82 7.51
CA TRP A 130 -12.76 -3.49 6.21
C TRP A 130 -13.18 -4.95 6.35
N LYS A 131 -13.86 -5.44 5.33
CA LYS A 131 -14.32 -6.82 5.19
C LYS A 131 -13.92 -7.30 3.83
N TYR A 132 -13.27 -8.46 3.78
CA TYR A 132 -12.82 -9.04 2.53
C TYR A 132 -14.04 -9.40 1.68
N SER A 133 -14.06 -8.94 0.42
CA SER A 133 -15.19 -9.18 -0.48
C SER A 133 -15.24 -10.60 -1.03
N GLY A 134 -14.12 -11.34 -0.94
CA GLY A 134 -13.94 -12.62 -1.64
C GLY A 134 -13.24 -12.46 -2.99
N GLU A 135 -13.09 -11.23 -3.50
CA GLU A 135 -12.44 -10.92 -4.77
C GLU A 135 -11.04 -10.32 -4.56
N THR A 136 -10.31 -10.14 -5.66
CA THR A 136 -8.97 -9.55 -5.65
C THR A 136 -9.02 -8.08 -5.26
N GLU A 137 -8.43 -7.71 -4.13
CA GLU A 137 -8.44 -6.34 -3.61
C GLU A 137 -7.05 -5.78 -3.36
N LEU A 138 -6.85 -4.51 -3.72
CA LEU A 138 -5.70 -3.70 -3.29
C LEU A 138 -6.16 -2.67 -2.27
N LEU A 139 -5.54 -2.68 -1.10
CA LEU A 139 -5.72 -1.65 -0.08
C LEU A 139 -4.50 -0.74 -0.06
N LEU A 140 -4.69 0.55 -0.34
CA LEU A 140 -3.65 1.56 -0.15
C LEU A 140 -3.83 2.18 1.23
N LEU A 141 -2.88 1.94 2.13
CA LEU A 141 -2.97 2.31 3.54
C LEU A 141 -2.00 3.45 3.85
N ASP A 142 -2.51 4.54 4.38
CA ASP A 142 -1.71 5.60 5.03
C ASP A 142 -1.49 5.20 6.47
N ILE A 143 -0.25 4.82 6.78
CA ILE A 143 0.17 4.30 8.07
C ILE A 143 1.00 5.37 8.78
N ILE A 144 0.78 5.50 10.09
CA ILE A 144 1.64 6.27 11.00
C ILE A 144 2.43 5.35 11.95
N PRO A 145 3.55 5.82 12.50
CA PRO A 145 4.29 5.10 13.52
C PRO A 145 3.39 4.63 14.65
N SER A 146 3.67 3.41 15.11
CA SER A 146 2.95 2.76 16.18
C SER A 146 3.93 2.07 17.11
N THR A 147 3.74 2.24 18.42
CA THR A 147 4.59 1.60 19.43
C THR A 147 4.11 0.19 19.81
N ASN A 148 2.97 -0.25 19.29
CA ASN A 148 2.21 -1.37 19.88
C ASN A 148 2.13 -2.61 18.97
N ASN A 149 3.09 -2.83 18.07
CA ASN A 149 3.06 -3.93 17.09
C ASN A 149 1.71 -4.06 16.38
N LYS A 150 1.12 -2.92 15.99
CA LYS A 150 -0.14 -2.84 15.24
C LYS A 150 0.00 -1.77 14.18
N LEU A 151 -0.55 -2.01 13.00
CA LEU A 151 -0.65 -0.97 11.98
C LEU A 151 -1.57 0.15 12.48
N ASN A 152 -1.02 1.36 12.62
CA ASN A 152 -1.81 2.54 12.92
C ASN A 152 -2.27 3.18 11.61
N ILE A 153 -3.39 2.68 11.10
CA ILE A 153 -3.97 3.08 9.82
C ILE A 153 -4.76 4.36 10.01
N LYS A 154 -4.35 5.43 9.32
CA LYS A 154 -5.03 6.72 9.33
C LYS A 154 -6.12 6.78 8.27
N ASN A 155 -5.82 6.35 7.05
CA ASN A 155 -6.74 6.32 5.92
C ASN A 155 -6.51 5.06 5.08
N ALA A 156 -7.53 4.63 4.33
CA ALA A 156 -7.40 3.57 3.35
C ALA A 156 -8.20 3.83 2.08
N ILE A 157 -7.59 3.54 0.92
CA ILE A 157 -8.31 3.39 -0.35
C ILE A 157 -8.45 1.90 -0.62
N VAL A 158 -9.67 1.43 -0.82
CA VAL A 158 -9.94 0.03 -1.16
C VAL A 158 -10.31 -0.06 -2.64
N CYS A 159 -9.54 -0.83 -3.38
CA CYS A 159 -9.70 -1.05 -4.82
C CYS A 159 -10.04 -2.52 -5.06
N ASN A 160 -11.29 -2.82 -5.40
CA ASN A 160 -11.65 -4.15 -5.89
C ASN A 160 -11.25 -4.27 -7.37
N LEU A 161 -10.14 -4.95 -7.64
CA LEU A 161 -9.49 -4.96 -8.94
C LEU A 161 -10.28 -5.76 -9.98
N GLU A 162 -11.03 -6.79 -9.55
CA GLU A 162 -11.87 -7.59 -10.47
C GLU A 162 -13.08 -6.79 -10.94
N LEU A 163 -13.82 -6.15 -10.04
CA LEU A 163 -14.94 -5.28 -10.39
C LEU A 163 -14.49 -4.12 -11.28
N MET A 164 -13.40 -3.45 -10.90
CA MET A 164 -12.80 -2.40 -11.71
C MET A 164 -12.48 -2.87 -13.14
N TYR A 165 -11.86 -4.04 -13.26
CA TYR A 165 -11.48 -4.57 -14.55
C TYR A 165 -12.71 -4.91 -15.40
N GLN A 166 -13.73 -5.53 -14.81
CA GLN A 166 -15.02 -5.81 -15.46
C GLN A 166 -15.69 -4.53 -15.95
N ASP A 167 -15.61 -3.47 -15.15
CA ASP A 167 -16.15 -2.14 -15.45
C ASP A 167 -15.27 -1.32 -16.41
N LYS A 168 -14.16 -1.89 -16.90
CA LYS A 168 -13.22 -1.23 -17.82
C LYS A 168 -12.63 0.06 -17.24
N ALA A 169 -12.47 0.10 -15.92
CA ALA A 169 -11.77 1.16 -15.19
C ALA A 169 -10.33 1.36 -15.64
N PHE A 170 -9.70 0.27 -16.07
CA PHE A 170 -8.37 0.23 -16.66
C PHE A 170 -8.33 -0.87 -17.71
N THR A 171 -7.38 -0.78 -18.64
CA THR A 171 -7.25 -1.72 -19.75
C THR A 171 -6.51 -3.01 -19.38
N SER A 172 -5.66 -2.95 -18.35
CA SER A 172 -4.94 -4.11 -17.79
C SER A 172 -4.45 -3.77 -16.37
N SER A 173 -4.21 -4.79 -15.55
CA SER A 173 -3.64 -4.57 -14.21
C SER A 173 -2.29 -3.83 -14.28
N ARG A 174 -1.48 -4.10 -15.32
CA ARG A 174 -0.20 -3.44 -15.58
C ARG A 174 -0.35 -1.94 -15.72
N ALA A 175 -1.33 -1.49 -16.52
CA ALA A 175 -1.59 -0.07 -16.69
C ALA A 175 -2.04 0.58 -15.38
N PHE A 176 -2.87 -0.11 -14.60
CA PHE A 176 -3.31 0.36 -13.28
C PHE A 176 -2.12 0.53 -12.31
N PHE A 177 -1.29 -0.50 -12.14
CA PHE A 177 -0.13 -0.43 -11.25
C PHE A 177 0.95 0.54 -11.76
N GLU A 178 1.16 0.68 -13.07
CA GLU A 178 2.10 1.66 -13.65
C GLU A 178 1.64 3.10 -13.34
N ASN A 179 0.34 3.39 -13.49
CA ASN A 179 -0.21 4.69 -13.13
C ASN A 179 -0.04 4.98 -11.63
N LEU A 180 -0.26 3.97 -10.79
CA LEU A 180 -0.06 4.07 -9.36
C LEU A 180 1.42 4.34 -9.01
N ILE A 181 2.35 3.59 -9.59
CA ILE A 181 3.79 3.80 -9.37
C ILE A 181 4.22 5.19 -9.86
N ARG A 182 3.72 5.65 -11.02
CA ARG A 182 3.99 7.01 -11.54
C ARG A 182 3.52 8.08 -10.57
N TYR A 183 2.35 7.91 -9.95
CA TYR A 183 1.86 8.83 -8.95
C TYR A 183 2.87 8.97 -7.80
N PHE A 184 3.39 7.87 -7.26
CA PHE A 184 4.37 7.86 -6.17
C PHE A 184 5.80 8.25 -6.59
N THR A 185 6.13 8.12 -7.88
CA THR A 185 7.46 8.52 -8.41
C THR A 185 7.51 10.01 -8.75
N ASN A 186 6.37 10.66 -9.00
CA ASN A 186 6.32 12.08 -9.32
C ASN A 186 6.78 12.91 -8.12
N SER A 187 7.82 13.73 -8.30
CA SER A 187 8.45 14.53 -7.24
C SER A 187 7.50 15.50 -6.55
N GLU A 188 6.50 16.05 -7.25
CA GLU A 188 5.51 16.95 -6.65
C GLU A 188 4.59 16.19 -5.68
N ASN A 189 4.13 15.01 -6.10
CA ASN A 189 3.29 14.13 -5.27
C ASN A 189 4.07 13.52 -4.11
N LYS A 190 5.32 13.12 -4.36
CA LYS A 190 6.23 12.62 -3.34
C LYS A 190 6.47 13.70 -2.28
N SER A 191 6.67 14.95 -2.70
CA SER A 191 6.79 16.07 -1.78
C SER A 191 5.51 16.33 -0.96
N LEU A 192 4.33 16.17 -1.56
CA LEU A 192 3.04 16.29 -0.85
C LEU A 192 2.83 15.17 0.18
N LEU A 193 3.38 13.98 -0.06
CA LEU A 193 3.28 12.85 0.85
C LEU A 193 4.36 12.87 1.96
N GLU A 194 5.57 13.32 1.64
CA GLU A 194 6.71 13.34 2.57
C GLU A 194 6.73 14.57 3.50
N TYR A 195 6.29 15.75 3.03
CA TYR A 195 6.50 17.02 3.74
C TYR A 195 5.24 17.67 4.31
N SER A 196 4.07 17.06 4.11
CA SER A 196 2.83 17.74 4.47
C SER A 196 2.28 17.28 5.82
N ASP A 197 1.98 18.24 6.70
CA ASP A 197 1.21 18.04 7.94
C ASP A 197 -0.06 17.22 7.67
N LEU A 198 -0.70 16.69 8.72
CA LEU A 198 -1.86 15.78 8.64
C LEU A 198 -2.94 16.14 7.59
N LYS A 199 -3.11 17.42 7.25
CA LYS A 199 -4.06 17.96 6.25
C LYS A 199 -3.63 17.77 4.78
N GLY A 200 -2.33 17.78 4.48
CA GLY A 200 -1.84 17.69 3.10
C GLY A 200 -1.79 16.26 2.56
N ILE A 201 -1.55 15.25 3.41
CA ILE A 201 -1.65 13.84 3.00
C ILE A 201 -3.11 13.43 2.76
N SER A 202 -4.08 13.94 3.52
CA SER A 202 -5.49 13.71 3.18
C SER A 202 -5.85 14.31 1.83
N GLN A 203 -5.27 15.46 1.47
CA GLN A 203 -5.40 16.02 0.13
C GLN A 203 -4.67 15.16 -0.89
N GLY A 204 -3.46 14.67 -0.60
CA GLY A 204 -2.70 13.76 -1.45
C GLY A 204 -3.46 12.45 -1.74
N LEU A 205 -4.03 11.82 -0.72
CA LEU A 205 -4.87 10.63 -0.88
C LEU A 205 -6.16 10.92 -1.65
N GLU A 206 -6.80 12.07 -1.45
CA GLU A 206 -7.92 12.50 -2.28
C GLU A 206 -7.47 12.74 -3.73
N PHE A 207 -6.29 13.31 -3.97
CA PHE A 207 -5.71 13.44 -5.31
C PHE A 207 -5.38 12.08 -5.92
N LEU A 208 -4.88 11.12 -5.14
CA LEU A 208 -4.64 9.75 -5.60
C LEU A 208 -5.95 9.07 -5.95
N LYS A 209 -6.96 9.14 -5.07
CA LYS A 209 -8.30 8.64 -5.35
C LYS A 209 -8.86 9.31 -6.61
N ASN A 210 -8.80 10.62 -6.72
CA ASN A 210 -9.29 11.34 -7.90
C ASN A 210 -8.52 10.93 -9.15
N SER A 211 -7.19 10.78 -9.09
CA SER A 211 -6.38 10.29 -10.21
C SER A 211 -6.80 8.88 -10.64
N ILE A 212 -7.12 8.01 -9.69
CA ILE A 212 -7.64 6.68 -9.99
C ILE A 212 -9.06 6.76 -10.57
N LEU A 213 -9.93 7.61 -10.02
CA LEU A 213 -11.30 7.83 -10.49
C LEU A 213 -11.36 8.54 -11.85
N ASP A 214 -10.40 9.40 -12.18
CA ASP A 214 -10.32 10.13 -13.44
C ASP A 214 -9.92 9.22 -14.60
N ASN A 215 -9.28 8.09 -14.29
CA ASN A 215 -9.04 7.03 -15.26
C ASN A 215 -10.30 6.19 -15.55
N LEU A 216 -11.41 6.38 -14.81
CA LEU A 216 -12.67 5.68 -15.05
C LEU A 216 -13.48 6.33 -16.20
N PRO A 217 -14.22 5.53 -16.99
CA PRO A 217 -15.22 6.07 -17.90
C PRO A 217 -16.23 6.97 -17.16
N PHE A 218 -16.55 8.14 -17.72
CA PHE A 218 -17.41 9.16 -17.08
C PHE A 218 -18.75 8.59 -16.57
N LYS A 219 -19.33 7.61 -17.27
CA LYS A 219 -20.60 6.97 -16.89
C LYS A 219 -20.54 6.14 -15.59
N LEU A 220 -19.34 5.81 -15.11
CA LEU A 220 -19.13 4.93 -13.95
C LEU A 220 -18.65 5.71 -12.72
N LYS A 221 -18.20 6.95 -12.88
CA LYS A 221 -17.70 7.77 -11.77
C LYS A 221 -18.78 7.98 -10.70
N ASP A 222 -20.02 8.22 -11.10
CA ASP A 222 -21.16 8.40 -10.18
C ASP A 222 -21.60 7.09 -9.51
N LEU A 223 -21.47 5.96 -10.21
CA LEU A 223 -21.73 4.63 -9.67
C LEU A 223 -20.67 4.24 -8.63
N TYR A 224 -19.40 4.52 -8.86
CA TYR A 224 -18.31 4.22 -7.92
C TYR A 224 -18.27 5.19 -6.74
N ASN A 225 -18.76 6.42 -6.90
CA ASN A 225 -18.98 7.35 -5.80
C ASN A 225 -20.16 6.93 -4.89
N SER A 226 -21.12 6.14 -5.41
CA SER A 226 -22.33 5.71 -4.69
C SER A 226 -22.32 4.24 -4.25
N THR A 227 -21.57 3.37 -4.92
CA THR A 227 -21.34 1.96 -4.55
C THR A 227 -20.04 1.84 -3.76
N LYS A 228 -20.01 0.94 -2.77
CA LYS A 228 -18.89 0.74 -1.81
C LYS A 228 -17.58 0.23 -2.45
N SER A 229 -17.48 0.23 -3.78
CA SER A 229 -16.44 -0.43 -4.61
C SER A 229 -15.19 0.44 -4.79
N TYR A 230 -15.34 1.77 -4.79
CA TYR A 230 -14.27 2.74 -4.57
C TYR A 230 -14.67 3.63 -3.40
N ALA A 231 -14.09 3.38 -2.24
CA ALA A 231 -14.17 4.39 -1.21
C ALA A 231 -12.78 4.55 -0.61
N ILE A 232 -12.35 5.81 -0.49
CA ILE A 232 -11.60 6.19 0.71
C ILE A 232 -12.53 5.80 1.84
N LYS A 233 -12.23 4.67 2.47
CA LYS A 233 -12.97 4.17 3.61
C LYS A 233 -12.16 4.56 4.82
N ASP A 234 -12.81 5.20 5.77
CA ASP A 234 -12.32 5.13 7.13
C ASP A 234 -12.52 3.68 7.60
N ILE A 235 -11.45 2.89 7.50
CA ILE A 235 -11.44 1.51 7.95
C ILE A 235 -11.00 1.41 9.41
N LYS A 236 -10.77 2.53 10.11
CA LYS A 236 -10.40 2.51 11.52
C LYS A 236 -11.60 2.05 12.36
N LYS A 237 -11.36 1.13 13.30
CA LYS A 237 -12.35 0.78 14.33
C LYS A 237 -12.47 1.86 15.38
#